data_AF-A0AAU6R875-F1
#
_entry.id   AF-A0AAU6R875-F1
#
_cell.length_a   1.000
_cell.length_b   1.000
_cell.length_c   1.000
_cell.angle_alpha   90.00
_cell.angle_beta   90.00
_cell.angle_gamma   90.00
#
_symmetry.space_group_name_H-M   'P 1'
#
loop_
_entity.id
_entity.type
_entity.pdbx_description
1 polymer ?
#
loop_
_entity_poly.entity_id
_entity_poly.type
_entity_poly.pdbx_seq_one_letter_code
_entity_poly.pdbx_strand_id
1 'polypeptide(L)'
;MQLTFVSTPYQTSNKDTNVANTFISNLQEDVNYNIVDVDASSNTLNSDDINKENPDVVILDALTLNDYIEGVTIEDHLNNLEAILNNIKNEHRKIYVTGTRRINDDEFNTYQQKEANFLQNQDVYFIPVSEAVKDKYDNDTELLTKDGVTKWSKAITDEILK
;
A
#
# COMPACT_ATOMS: atom_id res chain seq x y z
N MET A 1 -11.29 -0.87 -16.82
CA MET A 1 -10.81 -1.61 -15.62
C MET A 1 -11.36 -0.89 -14.40
N GLN A 2 -11.84 -1.63 -13.41
CA GLN A 2 -12.22 -1.08 -12.10
C GLN A 2 -11.11 -1.35 -11.09
N LEU A 3 -10.65 -0.31 -10.41
CA LEU A 3 -9.55 -0.39 -9.44
C LEU A 3 -10.00 0.14 -8.08
N THR A 4 -9.59 -0.53 -7.00
CA THR A 4 -9.65 0.04 -5.66
C THR A 4 -8.24 0.26 -5.12
N PHE A 5 -7.95 1.47 -4.68
CA PHE A 5 -6.69 1.83 -4.03
C PHE A 5 -6.95 2.09 -2.54
N VAL A 6 -6.38 1.23 -1.68
CA VAL A 6 -6.41 1.42 -0.23
C VAL A 6 -5.22 2.29 0.15
N SER A 7 -5.50 3.49 0.63
CA SER A 7 -4.53 4.57 0.84
C SER A 7 -4.24 4.79 2.32
N THR A 8 -2.97 4.82 2.71
CA THR A 8 -2.57 5.12 4.10
C THR A 8 -1.99 6.54 4.24
N PRO A 9 -2.18 7.21 5.39
CA PRO A 9 -1.76 8.59 5.59
C PRO A 9 -0.25 8.72 5.85
N TYR A 10 0.44 7.66 6.22
CA TYR A 10 1.79 7.74 6.79
C TYR A 10 2.95 7.50 5.80
N GLN A 11 2.71 7.45 4.49
CA GLN A 11 3.82 7.31 3.54
C GLN A 11 4.53 8.62 3.21
N THR A 12 3.94 9.77 3.52
CA THR A 12 4.28 11.08 2.94
C THR A 12 4.63 12.10 4.00
N SER A 13 5.77 12.76 3.83
CA SER A 13 6.21 13.87 4.70
C SER A 13 5.37 15.14 4.51
N ASN A 14 4.71 15.28 3.36
CA ASN A 14 3.87 16.41 3.04
C ASN A 14 2.39 16.01 3.12
N LYS A 15 1.63 16.73 3.96
CA LYS A 15 0.19 16.51 4.19
C LYS A 15 -0.68 16.75 2.95
N ASP A 16 -0.17 17.47 1.97
CA ASP A 16 -0.86 17.76 0.71
C ASP A 16 -0.57 16.74 -0.40
N THR A 17 0.28 15.72 -0.14
CA THR A 17 0.59 14.67 -1.10
C THR A 17 0.17 13.31 -0.59
N ASN A 18 -0.34 12.47 -1.50
CA ASN A 18 -0.74 11.10 -1.23
C ASN A 18 -0.39 10.26 -2.48
N VAL A 19 0.12 9.04 -2.26
CA VAL A 19 0.49 8.10 -3.33
C VAL A 19 -0.71 7.68 -4.17
N ALA A 20 -1.88 7.48 -3.58
CA ALA A 20 -3.12 7.14 -4.29
C ALA A 20 -3.52 8.23 -5.28
N ASN A 21 -3.59 9.49 -4.83
CA ASN A 21 -3.96 10.63 -5.69
C ASN A 21 -2.97 10.82 -6.84
N THR A 22 -1.68 10.69 -6.54
CA THR A 22 -0.62 10.82 -7.56
C THR A 22 -0.64 9.63 -8.53
N PHE A 23 -0.91 8.42 -8.04
CA PHE A 23 -1.11 7.22 -8.86
C PHE A 23 -2.27 7.40 -9.83
N ILE A 24 -3.41 7.89 -9.35
CA ILE A 24 -4.60 8.12 -10.18
C ILE A 24 -4.31 9.13 -11.29
N SER A 25 -3.54 10.18 -11.00
CA SER A 25 -3.14 11.15 -12.03
C SER A 25 -2.26 10.57 -13.15
N ASN A 26 -1.65 9.40 -12.93
CA ASN A 26 -0.87 8.67 -13.93
C ASN A 26 -1.71 7.65 -14.73
N LEU A 27 -2.98 7.42 -14.38
CA LEU A 27 -3.85 6.47 -15.08
C LEU A 27 -4.37 7.03 -16.41
N GLN A 28 -4.73 6.13 -17.33
CA GLN A 28 -5.39 6.45 -18.59
C GLN A 28 -6.90 6.78 -18.38
N GLU A 29 -7.52 7.47 -19.33
CA GLU A 29 -8.92 7.95 -19.23
C GLU A 29 -9.96 6.83 -19.01
N ASP A 30 -9.65 5.57 -19.34
CA ASP A 30 -10.59 4.44 -19.27
C ASP A 30 -10.48 3.59 -17.98
N VAL A 31 -9.80 4.09 -16.93
CA VAL A 31 -9.69 3.43 -15.63
C VAL A 31 -10.65 4.07 -14.63
N ASN A 32 -11.67 3.32 -14.21
CA ASN A 32 -12.51 3.70 -13.09
C ASN A 32 -11.81 3.32 -11.78
N TYR A 33 -11.92 4.16 -10.76
CA TYR A 33 -11.24 3.95 -9.50
C TYR A 33 -12.10 4.32 -8.29
N ASN A 34 -11.84 3.63 -7.18
CA ASN A 34 -12.27 3.95 -5.84
C ASN A 34 -11.04 4.12 -4.94
N ILE A 35 -11.01 5.16 -4.11
CA ILE A 35 -9.99 5.31 -3.06
C ILE A 35 -10.66 4.98 -1.73
N VAL A 36 -10.04 4.09 -0.95
CA VAL A 36 -10.44 3.80 0.42
C VAL A 36 -9.31 4.29 1.32
N ASP A 37 -9.54 5.40 2.01
CA ASP A 37 -8.58 5.92 2.98
C ASP A 37 -8.62 5.10 4.28
N VAL A 38 -7.44 4.85 4.84
CA VAL A 38 -7.28 4.19 6.15
C VAL A 38 -6.99 5.27 7.18
N ASP A 39 -7.99 5.60 8.00
CA ASP A 39 -7.89 6.73 8.95
C ASP A 39 -7.12 6.38 10.25
N ALA A 40 -6.79 5.10 10.47
CA ALA A 40 -6.09 4.58 11.65
C ALA A 40 -5.39 3.25 11.29
N SER A 41 -5.35 2.25 12.18
CA SER A 41 -4.82 0.93 11.84
C SER A 41 -5.70 0.14 10.86
N SER A 42 -5.12 -0.86 10.20
CA SER A 42 -5.75 -1.71 9.18
C SER A 42 -6.97 -2.49 9.70
N ASN A 43 -7.12 -2.68 11.02
CA ASN A 43 -8.31 -3.33 11.58
C ASN A 43 -9.61 -2.52 11.40
N THR A 44 -9.49 -1.23 11.09
CA THR A 44 -10.62 -0.34 10.81
C THR A 44 -11.10 -0.43 9.36
N LEU A 45 -10.33 -1.09 8.49
CA LEU A 45 -10.59 -1.19 7.07
C LEU A 45 -11.87 -2.01 6.81
N ASN A 46 -12.89 -1.35 6.26
CA ASN A 46 -14.13 -2.01 5.89
C ASN A 46 -13.99 -2.72 4.54
N SER A 47 -14.11 -4.05 4.53
CA SER A 47 -13.99 -4.84 3.31
C SER A 47 -15.09 -4.53 2.29
N ASP A 48 -16.27 -4.07 2.72
CA ASP A 48 -17.35 -3.69 1.79
C ASP A 48 -16.96 -2.47 0.96
N ASP A 49 -16.23 -1.52 1.54
CA ASP A 49 -15.74 -0.33 0.83
C ASP A 49 -14.63 -0.70 -0.16
N ILE A 50 -13.79 -1.69 0.16
CA ILE A 50 -12.77 -2.20 -0.77
C ILE A 50 -13.44 -2.90 -1.96
N ASN A 51 -14.45 -3.72 -1.66
CA ASN A 51 -15.17 -4.56 -2.62
C ASN A 51 -16.23 -3.79 -3.42
N LYS A 52 -16.46 -2.51 -3.09
CA LYS A 52 -17.42 -1.64 -3.75
C LYS A 52 -17.13 -1.58 -5.24
N GLU A 53 -18.19 -1.63 -6.05
CA GLU A 53 -18.11 -1.63 -7.52
C GLU A 53 -17.41 -2.85 -8.13
N ASN A 54 -17.12 -3.89 -7.33
CA ASN A 54 -16.51 -5.15 -7.77
C ASN A 54 -15.20 -4.93 -8.56
N PRO A 55 -14.12 -4.46 -7.90
CA PRO A 55 -12.88 -4.11 -8.58
C PRO A 55 -12.21 -5.32 -9.23
N ASP A 56 -11.57 -5.09 -10.38
CA ASP A 56 -10.67 -6.04 -11.05
C ASP A 56 -9.29 -6.09 -10.35
N VAL A 57 -8.86 -4.94 -9.82
CA VAL A 57 -7.57 -4.73 -9.18
C VAL A 57 -7.76 -4.07 -7.82
N VAL A 58 -7.12 -4.61 -6.78
CA VAL A 58 -7.02 -3.97 -5.46
C VAL A 58 -5.57 -3.72 -5.12
N ILE A 59 -5.24 -2.50 -4.71
CA ILE A 59 -3.90 -2.10 -4.25
C ILE A 59 -3.98 -1.79 -2.77
N LEU A 60 -3.15 -2.46 -1.97
CA LEU A 60 -2.96 -2.21 -0.55
C LEU A 60 -1.66 -1.44 -0.35
N ASP A 61 -1.77 -0.13 -0.07
CA ASP A 61 -0.62 0.76 0.02
C ASP A 61 -0.14 0.96 1.47
N ALA A 62 1.10 0.56 1.77
CA ALA A 62 1.78 0.79 3.05
C ALA A 62 1.11 0.33 4.35
N LEU A 63 0.20 -0.65 4.32
CA LEU A 63 -0.42 -1.13 5.56
C LEU A 63 0.61 -1.50 6.64
N THR A 64 1.79 -2.01 6.25
CA THR A 64 2.93 -2.28 7.14
C THR A 64 3.38 -1.06 7.96
N LEU A 65 3.64 0.07 7.29
CA LEU A 65 4.14 1.29 7.94
C LEU A 65 3.03 1.92 8.77
N ASN A 66 1.81 1.90 8.24
CA ASN A 66 0.64 2.43 8.92
C ASN A 66 0.40 1.74 10.26
N ASP A 67 0.32 0.41 10.25
CA ASP A 67 0.04 -0.38 11.45
C ASP A 67 1.18 -0.30 12.46
N TYR A 68 2.42 -0.25 11.98
CA TYR A 68 3.58 -0.03 12.86
C TYR A 68 3.51 1.32 13.60
N ILE A 69 3.19 2.41 12.88
CA ILE A 69 3.04 3.74 13.49
C ILE A 69 1.86 3.79 14.48
N GLU A 70 0.78 3.08 14.18
CA GLU A 70 -0.39 2.93 15.05
C GLU A 70 -0.15 1.98 16.25
N GLY A 71 1.05 1.41 16.39
CA GLY A 71 1.42 0.54 17.51
C GLY A 71 0.80 -0.86 17.45
N VAL A 72 0.36 -1.28 16.27
CA VAL A 72 -0.18 -2.63 16.04
C VAL A 72 0.97 -3.62 16.02
N THR A 73 0.84 -4.70 16.80
CA THR A 73 1.85 -5.74 16.82
C THR A 73 1.96 -6.43 15.46
N ILE A 74 3.12 -6.99 15.14
CA ILE A 74 3.27 -7.74 13.89
C ILE A 74 2.29 -8.92 13.79
N GLU A 75 1.96 -9.58 14.90
CA GLU A 75 0.99 -10.69 14.89
C GLU A 75 -0.41 -10.20 14.53
N ASP A 76 -0.86 -9.10 15.13
CA ASP A 76 -2.17 -8.50 14.84
C ASP A 76 -2.23 -7.97 13.40
N HIS A 77 -1.16 -7.35 12.90
CA HIS A 77 -1.10 -6.87 11.53
C HIS A 77 -1.18 -8.01 10.52
N LEU A 78 -0.47 -9.13 10.73
CA LEU A 78 -0.57 -10.28 9.84
C LEU A 78 -1.98 -10.89 9.87
N ASN A 79 -2.62 -10.95 11.04
CA ASN A 79 -4.01 -11.41 11.17
C ASN A 79 -4.99 -10.47 10.43
N ASN A 80 -4.82 -9.15 10.57
CA ASN A 80 -5.63 -8.16 9.87
C ASN A 80 -5.42 -8.28 8.35
N LEU A 81 -4.17 -8.37 7.89
CA LEU A 81 -3.83 -8.51 6.49
C LEU A 81 -4.42 -9.80 5.91
N GLU A 82 -4.31 -10.92 6.62
CA GLU A 82 -4.95 -12.18 6.21
C GLU A 82 -6.47 -12.03 6.06
N ALA A 83 -7.13 -11.40 7.04
CA ALA A 83 -8.57 -11.15 6.98
C ALA A 83 -8.96 -10.26 5.79
N ILE A 84 -8.22 -9.17 5.57
CA ILE A 84 -8.40 -8.26 4.42
C ILE A 84 -8.27 -9.04 3.11
N LEU A 85 -7.17 -9.80 2.95
CA LEU A 85 -6.93 -10.60 1.75
C LEU A 85 -8.04 -11.63 1.53
N ASN A 86 -8.47 -12.35 2.56
CA ASN A 86 -9.53 -13.35 2.45
C ASN A 86 -10.90 -12.72 2.11
N ASN A 87 -11.17 -11.49 2.57
CA ASN A 87 -12.41 -10.77 2.25
C ASN A 87 -12.40 -10.16 0.84
N ILE A 88 -11.22 -9.92 0.25
CA ILE A 88 -11.07 -9.38 -1.11
C ILE A 88 -11.00 -10.52 -2.15
N LYS A 89 -10.44 -11.68 -1.77
CA LYS A 89 -10.16 -12.80 -2.67
C LYS A 89 -11.40 -13.24 -3.46
N ASN A 90 -11.27 -13.17 -4.77
CA ASN A 90 -12.18 -13.71 -5.78
C ASN A 90 -11.30 -14.19 -6.94
N GLU A 91 -11.64 -15.31 -7.58
CA GLU A 91 -10.83 -16.02 -8.61
C GLU A 91 -10.37 -15.15 -9.79
N HIS A 92 -10.95 -13.95 -9.97
CA HIS A 92 -10.66 -13.05 -11.09
C HIS A 92 -9.96 -11.74 -10.70
N ARG A 93 -9.68 -11.51 -9.40
CA ARG A 93 -9.10 -10.23 -8.94
C ARG A 93 -7.59 -10.31 -8.75
N LYS A 94 -6.90 -9.24 -9.15
CA LYS A 94 -5.47 -9.06 -8.83
C LYS A 94 -5.33 -8.21 -7.58
N ILE A 95 -4.66 -8.74 -6.57
CA ILE A 95 -4.36 -8.01 -5.33
C ILE A 95 -2.88 -7.66 -5.32
N TYR A 96 -2.56 -6.38 -5.21
CA TYR A 96 -1.21 -5.86 -5.09
C TYR A 96 -0.97 -5.36 -3.67
N VAL A 97 0.15 -5.74 -3.06
CA VAL A 97 0.61 -5.18 -1.79
C VAL A 97 1.90 -4.43 -2.04
N THR A 98 1.93 -3.14 -1.72
CA THR A 98 3.14 -2.33 -1.94
C THR A 98 4.05 -2.41 -0.72
N GLY A 99 5.33 -2.64 -0.96
CA GLY A 99 6.34 -2.57 0.09
C GLY A 99 6.55 -1.15 0.61
N THR A 100 7.11 -1.06 1.80
CA THR A 100 7.61 0.16 2.42
C THR A 100 9.13 0.11 2.51
N ARG A 101 9.81 1.25 2.59
CA ARG A 101 11.29 1.25 2.61
C ARG A 101 11.81 0.78 3.96
N ARG A 102 13.06 0.32 4.00
CA ARG A 102 13.77 0.19 5.28
C ARG A 102 14.01 1.58 5.88
N ILE A 103 13.81 1.70 7.18
CA ILE A 103 14.11 2.90 7.97
C ILE A 103 15.18 2.57 9.01
N ASN A 104 15.68 3.59 9.72
CA ASN A 104 16.66 3.40 10.79
C ASN A 104 16.00 2.89 12.09
N ASP A 105 15.26 1.78 11.97
CA ASP A 105 14.54 1.12 13.04
C ASP A 105 14.59 -0.41 12.82
N ASP A 106 15.35 -1.11 13.66
CA ASP A 106 15.53 -2.56 13.57
C ASP A 106 14.23 -3.34 13.85
N GLU A 107 13.36 -2.80 14.69
CA GLU A 107 12.06 -3.42 14.99
C GLU A 107 11.16 -3.35 13.76
N PHE A 108 11.04 -2.18 13.13
CA PHE A 108 10.30 -2.05 11.89
C PHE A 108 10.89 -2.88 10.75
N ASN A 109 12.22 -2.92 10.61
CA ASN A 109 12.85 -3.75 9.58
C ASN A 109 12.56 -5.26 9.79
N THR A 110 12.42 -5.70 11.05
CA THR A 110 11.99 -7.06 11.39
C THR A 110 10.51 -7.26 11.08
N TYR A 111 9.68 -6.25 11.35
CA TYR A 111 8.26 -6.22 11.04
C TYR A 111 8.01 -6.44 9.54
N GLN A 112 8.69 -5.66 8.69
CA GLN A 112 8.61 -5.76 7.23
C GLN A 112 9.05 -7.14 6.71
N GLN A 113 10.10 -7.71 7.29
CA GLN A 113 10.57 -9.05 6.90
C GLN A 113 9.54 -10.13 7.22
N LYS A 114 8.84 -10.02 8.35
CA LYS A 114 7.77 -10.94 8.72
C LYS A 114 6.57 -10.82 7.78
N GLU A 115 6.16 -9.60 7.41
CA GLU A 115 5.12 -9.39 6.38
C GLU A 115 5.53 -9.99 5.04
N ALA A 116 6.73 -9.70 4.54
CA ALA A 116 7.21 -10.23 3.27
C ALA A 116 7.23 -11.78 3.26
N ASN A 117 7.60 -12.42 4.38
CA ASN A 117 7.57 -13.88 4.50
C ASN A 117 6.13 -14.44 4.53
N PHE A 118 5.20 -13.73 5.18
CA PHE A 118 3.79 -14.10 5.17
C PHE A 118 3.22 -14.03 3.74
N LEU A 119 3.49 -12.94 3.02
CA LEU A 119 2.98 -12.70 1.67
C LEU A 119 3.48 -13.72 0.63
N GLN A 120 4.64 -14.35 0.82
CA GLN A 120 5.13 -15.42 -0.06
C GLN A 120 4.18 -16.64 -0.15
N ASN A 121 3.33 -16.84 0.86
CA ASN A 121 2.36 -17.93 0.89
C ASN A 121 0.93 -17.46 0.55
N GLN A 122 0.77 -16.20 0.14
CA GLN A 122 -0.52 -15.61 -0.24
C GLN A 122 -0.61 -15.48 -1.77
N ASP A 123 -1.83 -15.61 -2.29
CA ASP A 123 -2.12 -15.36 -3.71
C ASP A 123 -2.24 -13.86 -3.98
N VAL A 124 -1.11 -13.16 -3.94
CA VAL A 124 -1.00 -11.71 -4.17
C VAL A 124 0.27 -11.36 -4.93
N TYR A 125 0.29 -10.15 -5.49
CA TYR A 125 1.47 -9.57 -6.12
C TYR A 125 2.13 -8.57 -5.16
N PHE A 126 3.34 -8.87 -4.69
CA PHE A 126 4.11 -7.92 -3.88
C PHE A 126 4.92 -6.98 -4.78
N ILE A 127 4.75 -5.67 -4.61
CA ILE A 127 5.53 -4.63 -5.32
C ILE A 127 6.60 -4.10 -4.35
N PRO A 128 7.87 -4.54 -4.45
CA PRO A 128 8.93 -4.03 -3.59
C PRO A 128 9.22 -2.55 -3.89
N VAL A 129 9.69 -1.81 -2.89
CA VAL A 129 10.09 -0.40 -3.07
C VAL A 129 11.09 -0.27 -4.19
N SER A 130 10.81 0.66 -5.11
CA SER A 130 11.65 0.90 -6.29
C SER A 130 12.95 1.61 -5.92
N GLU A 131 14.06 1.21 -6.56
CA GLU A 131 15.32 1.98 -6.49
C GLU A 131 15.14 3.44 -6.93
N ALA A 132 14.11 3.75 -7.73
CA ALA A 132 13.79 5.10 -8.17
C ALA A 132 13.48 6.08 -7.02
N VAL A 133 13.14 5.57 -5.83
CA VAL A 133 12.82 6.39 -4.66
C VAL A 133 13.88 6.36 -3.56
N LYS A 134 14.99 5.62 -3.75
CA LYS A 134 16.02 5.40 -2.72
C LYS A 134 16.46 6.65 -1.96
N ASP A 135 16.68 7.76 -2.67
CA ASP A 135 17.15 9.03 -2.10
C ASP A 135 16.04 10.10 -2.06
N LYS A 136 14.77 9.69 -2.04
CA LYS A 136 13.60 10.57 -2.17
C LYS A 136 12.74 10.61 -0.91
N TYR A 137 13.38 10.43 0.23
CA TYR A 137 12.79 10.50 1.55
C TYR A 137 13.26 11.75 2.29
N ASP A 138 12.39 12.27 3.13
CA ASP A 138 12.74 13.33 4.07
C ASP A 138 13.65 12.75 5.16
N ASN A 139 14.73 13.44 5.48
CA ASN A 139 15.76 12.91 6.40
C ASN A 139 15.29 12.87 7.86
N ASP A 140 14.34 13.73 8.23
CA ASP A 140 13.89 13.88 9.61
C ASP A 140 12.72 12.94 9.92
N THR A 141 11.76 12.88 9.00
CA THR A 141 10.53 12.08 9.15
C THR A 141 10.65 10.69 8.55
N GLU A 142 11.66 10.48 7.71
CA GLU A 142 11.88 9.22 7.00
C GLU A 142 10.78 8.82 5.99
N LEU A 143 9.84 9.73 5.70
CA LEU A 143 8.71 9.56 4.78
C LEU A 143 9.03 10.06 3.36
N LEU A 144 8.24 9.66 2.36
CA LEU A 144 8.43 10.10 0.98
C LEU A 144 8.33 11.63 0.89
N THR A 145 9.26 12.23 0.14
CA THR A 145 9.13 13.63 -0.32
C THR A 145 8.10 13.70 -1.46
N LYS A 146 7.71 14.92 -1.88
CA LYS A 146 6.86 15.11 -3.06
C LYS A 146 7.42 14.44 -4.34
N ASP A 147 8.73 14.53 -4.57
CA ASP A 147 9.38 13.85 -5.69
C ASP A 147 9.37 12.33 -5.49
N GLY A 148 9.56 11.86 -4.25
CA GLY A 148 9.42 10.46 -3.86
C GLY A 148 8.04 9.89 -4.17
N VAL A 149 6.96 10.57 -3.75
CA VAL A 149 5.57 10.21 -4.07
C VAL A 149 5.38 10.11 -5.58
N THR A 150 5.83 11.10 -6.35
CA THR A 150 5.70 11.11 -7.81
C THR A 150 6.39 9.89 -8.46
N LYS A 151 7.63 9.60 -8.04
CA LYS A 151 8.41 8.47 -8.55
C LYS A 151 7.84 7.13 -8.10
N TRP A 152 7.36 7.04 -6.86
CA TRP A 152 6.78 5.82 -6.32
C TRP A 152 5.47 5.47 -7.00
N SER A 153 4.54 6.43 -7.06
CA SER A 153 3.27 6.27 -7.77
C SER A 153 3.49 5.86 -9.21
N LYS A 154 4.48 6.44 -9.92
CA LYS A 154 4.81 6.02 -11.28
C LYS A 154 5.32 4.57 -11.33
N ALA A 155 6.19 4.16 -10.42
CA ALA A 155 6.69 2.78 -10.38
C ALA A 155 5.55 1.77 -10.14
N ILE A 156 4.60 2.09 -9.26
CA ILE A 156 3.39 1.27 -9.04
C ILE A 156 2.55 1.20 -10.32
N THR A 157 2.28 2.35 -10.96
CA THR A 157 1.54 2.39 -12.23
C THR A 157 2.22 1.56 -13.31
N ASP A 158 3.53 1.71 -13.48
CA ASP A 158 4.33 1.00 -14.48
C ASP A 158 4.40 -0.51 -14.19
N GLU A 159 4.24 -0.97 -12.95
CA GLU A 159 4.17 -2.40 -12.58
C GLU A 159 2.79 -3.01 -12.87
N ILE A 160 1.72 -2.28 -12.57
CA ILE A 160 0.34 -2.77 -12.68
C ILE A 160 -0.13 -2.79 -14.14
N LEU A 161 0.34 -1.84 -14.97
CA LEU A 161 -0.05 -1.70 -16.37
C LEU A 161 0.87 -2.45 -17.36
N LYS A 162 1.78 -3.32 -16.89
CA LYS A 162 2.57 -4.22 -17.76
C LYS A 162 1.68 -5.24 -18.46
#